data_AF-A0A3B1DJL3-F1
#
_entry.id   AF-A0A3B1DJL3-F1
#
_cell.length_a   1.000
_cell.length_b   1.000
_cell.length_c   1.000
_cell.angle_alpha   90.00
_cell.angle_beta   90.00
_cell.angle_gamma   90.00
#
_symmetry.space_group_name_H-M   'P 1'
#
loop_
_entity.id
_entity.type
_entity.pdbx_description
1 polymer ?
#
loop_
_entity_poly.entity_id
_entity_poly.type
_entity_poly.pdbx_seq_one_letter_code
_entity_poly.pdbx_strand_id
1 'polypeptide(L)'
;MVLISGLVMIGSHFIPPAVKLEKNIANWFNILAAIAFVLGGGNLLKMNLQKISNRNAGWGYAAVTLIAFVVTLVIGLVKLGSSPTGKTEQHGWSMAQLSLENFPKTFEANGTLPTGELSPLVSGQLERSDYEKITFRGWMRSNQLEALKKNEMKKEWHDTVTLLHKASQPPKSLEGRVSYNSQLKSLLFRGVMSDKDKQILLAFGTNTQWDNAVNQLHTLSNKVYRIPLQAIPTGLSLPEKLADVVTYNTEKKLLSIHGPMSDEQRKTLIAVLPKGEILTQFEQKNIIQKLSDLGPLSNLQKDSVKGFDKKFGSVGVRNKQLLFELLTPSKKEEHPQLNQLQMNYLASVYNTQDAIWISKIDELYMASHQTKYAWSGDFQAEGSGVWYLFQYAFVPLTATMFALLAFYVASAAFRAFRAKNIEATLLLATAFIVLLGNVRAGTLISEWLFLPEGYTIPDAKEFVMEVFNTAGSRAIMIGVALGIISTSLKVLLGIDRSYLGSD
;
A
#
# COMPACT_ATOMS: atom_id res chain seq x y z
N MET A 1 7.16 -31.87 13.40
CA MET A 1 6.39 -31.18 12.35
C MET A 1 7.07 -29.90 11.87
N VAL A 2 7.28 -28.87 12.70
CA VAL A 2 7.91 -27.58 12.28
C VAL A 2 9.28 -27.74 11.61
N LEU A 3 10.16 -28.59 12.15
CA LEU A 3 11.46 -28.91 11.54
C LEU A 3 11.33 -29.53 10.14
N ILE A 4 10.40 -30.47 9.98
CA ILE A 4 10.13 -31.17 8.71
C ILE A 4 9.54 -30.16 7.72
N SER A 5 8.61 -29.31 8.15
CA SER A 5 8.04 -28.23 7.34
C SER A 5 9.09 -27.22 6.88
N GLY A 6 10.04 -26.83 7.76
CA GLY A 6 11.14 -25.93 7.41
C GLY A 6 12.11 -26.53 6.39
N LEU A 7 12.49 -27.81 6.57
CA LEU A 7 13.33 -28.53 5.60
C LEU A 7 12.63 -28.72 4.26
N VAL A 8 11.32 -28.99 4.26
CA VAL A 8 10.51 -29.12 3.05
C VAL A 8 10.37 -27.79 2.30
N MET A 9 10.23 -26.65 3.00
CA MET A 9 10.19 -25.32 2.35
C MET A 9 11.53 -24.94 1.73
N ILE A 10 12.65 -25.28 2.38
CA ILE A 10 13.98 -25.05 1.79
C ILE A 10 14.16 -25.94 0.55
N GLY A 11 13.75 -27.21 0.63
CA GLY A 11 13.81 -28.15 -0.49
C GLY A 11 12.86 -27.83 -1.64
N SER A 12 11.69 -27.23 -1.38
CA SER A 12 10.71 -26.90 -2.43
C SER A 12 11.19 -25.81 -3.38
N HIS A 13 12.06 -24.91 -2.91
CA HIS A 13 12.69 -23.89 -3.74
C HIS A 13 13.53 -24.49 -4.89
N PHE A 14 14.03 -25.71 -4.72
CA PHE A 14 14.89 -26.39 -5.70
C PHE A 14 14.18 -27.50 -6.51
N ILE A 15 12.94 -27.85 -6.17
CA ILE A 15 12.20 -28.99 -6.76
C ILE A 15 10.78 -28.54 -7.21
N PRO A 16 10.54 -28.27 -8.51
CA PRO A 16 9.27 -27.71 -9.01
C PRO A 16 7.99 -28.50 -8.65
N PRO A 17 7.98 -29.85 -8.56
CA PRO A 17 6.82 -30.60 -8.10
C PRO A 17 6.40 -30.35 -6.64
N ALA A 18 7.32 -29.88 -5.78
CA ALA A 18 7.08 -29.69 -4.35
C ALA A 18 6.26 -28.43 -4.01
N VAL A 19 5.94 -27.59 -4.99
CA VAL A 19 5.15 -26.36 -4.82
C VAL A 19 3.72 -26.63 -4.31
N LYS A 20 3.13 -27.80 -4.61
CA LYS A 20 1.82 -28.20 -4.05
C LYS A 20 1.93 -28.52 -2.54
N LEU A 21 3.02 -29.13 -2.11
CA LEU A 21 3.25 -29.47 -0.70
C LEU A 21 3.53 -28.22 0.14
N GLU A 22 4.24 -27.24 -0.42
CA GLU A 22 4.48 -25.93 0.19
C GLU A 22 3.18 -25.19 0.53
N LYS A 23 2.22 -25.14 -0.40
CA LYS A 23 0.91 -24.49 -0.18
C LYS A 23 0.11 -25.16 0.96
N ASN A 24 0.13 -26.48 1.03
CA ASN A 24 -0.54 -27.22 2.09
C ASN A 24 0.12 -26.96 3.46
N ILE A 25 1.46 -26.97 3.51
CA ILE A 25 2.22 -26.67 4.73
C ILE A 25 1.98 -25.22 5.17
N ALA A 26 1.93 -24.27 4.25
CA ALA A 26 1.64 -22.86 4.55
C ALA A 26 0.25 -22.68 5.16
N ASN A 27 -0.77 -23.39 4.66
CA ASN A 27 -2.11 -23.36 5.24
C ASN A 27 -2.12 -23.92 6.68
N TRP A 28 -1.46 -25.05 6.93
CA TRP A 28 -1.31 -25.60 8.29
C TRP A 28 -0.53 -24.66 9.22
N PHE A 29 0.52 -24.01 8.70
CA PHE A 29 1.27 -23.03 9.46
C PHE A 29 0.42 -21.82 9.84
N ASN A 30 -0.42 -21.30 8.93
CA ASN A 30 -1.32 -20.19 9.22
C ASN A 30 -2.33 -20.54 10.33
N ILE A 31 -2.87 -21.78 10.34
CA ILE A 31 -3.77 -22.25 11.40
C ILE A 31 -3.03 -22.30 12.75
N LEU A 32 -1.83 -22.87 12.77
CA LEU A 32 -1.01 -22.95 13.98
C LEU A 32 -0.60 -21.56 14.49
N ALA A 33 -0.24 -20.65 13.59
CA ALA A 33 0.09 -19.26 13.91
C ALA A 33 -1.11 -18.54 14.53
N ALA A 34 -2.32 -18.74 13.99
CA ALA A 34 -3.53 -18.16 14.56
C ALA A 34 -3.76 -18.63 16.00
N ILE A 35 -3.63 -19.94 16.26
CA ILE A 35 -3.75 -20.51 17.62
C ILE A 35 -2.66 -19.95 18.54
N ALA A 36 -1.41 -19.87 18.06
CA ALA A 36 -0.28 -19.32 18.82
C ALA A 36 -0.48 -17.84 19.18
N PHE A 37 -1.03 -17.02 18.28
CA PHE A 37 -1.36 -15.62 18.56
C PHE A 37 -2.43 -15.50 19.65
N VAL A 38 -3.46 -16.34 19.62
CA VAL A 38 -4.51 -16.35 20.64
C VAL A 38 -3.94 -16.78 22.00
N LEU A 39 -3.13 -17.84 22.04
CA LEU A 39 -2.49 -18.31 23.28
C LEU A 39 -1.48 -17.30 23.81
N GLY A 40 -0.67 -16.69 22.94
CA GLY A 40 0.30 -15.66 23.30
C GLY A 40 -0.36 -14.41 23.86
N GLY A 41 -1.42 -13.91 23.19
CA GLY A 41 -2.24 -12.81 23.68
C GLY A 41 -2.93 -13.14 25.00
N GLY A 42 -3.51 -14.33 25.10
CA GLY A 42 -4.16 -14.82 26.32
C GLY A 42 -3.21 -14.92 27.51
N ASN A 43 -1.97 -15.37 27.29
CA ASN A 43 -0.94 -15.42 28.32
C ASN A 43 -0.51 -14.02 28.77
N LEU A 44 -0.32 -13.09 27.83
CA LEU A 44 0.00 -11.70 28.13
C LEU A 44 -1.11 -11.05 28.98
N LEU A 45 -2.37 -11.25 28.60
CA LEU A 45 -3.54 -10.81 29.36
C LEU A 45 -3.53 -11.42 30.77
N LYS A 46 -3.46 -12.74 30.88
CA LYS A 46 -3.49 -13.47 32.16
C LYS A 46 -2.39 -12.99 33.11
N MET A 47 -1.15 -12.95 32.65
CA MET A 47 0.00 -12.60 33.49
C MET A 47 -0.06 -11.15 33.97
N ASN A 48 -0.45 -10.21 33.09
CA ASN A 48 -0.57 -8.81 33.48
C ASN A 48 -1.81 -8.55 34.35
N LEU A 49 -2.96 -9.18 34.07
CA LEU A 49 -4.16 -9.08 34.90
C LEU A 49 -3.93 -9.65 36.31
N GLN A 50 -3.25 -10.80 36.43
CA GLN A 50 -2.88 -11.35 37.73
C GLN A 50 -1.93 -10.42 38.49
N LYS A 51 -0.96 -9.82 37.80
CA LYS A 51 -0.03 -8.85 38.41
C LYS A 51 -0.73 -7.59 38.92
N ILE A 52 -1.75 -7.11 38.19
CA ILE A 52 -2.61 -5.98 38.59
C ILE A 52 -3.51 -6.37 39.76
N SER A 53 -4.20 -7.51 39.65
CA SER A 53 -5.11 -8.03 40.68
C SER A 53 -4.38 -8.24 42.02
N ASN A 54 -3.17 -8.80 41.96
CA ASN A 54 -2.38 -9.10 43.16
C ASN A 54 -1.56 -7.88 43.64
N ARG A 55 -1.64 -6.72 42.96
CA ARG A 55 -0.86 -5.50 43.24
C ARG A 55 0.64 -5.73 43.45
N ASN A 56 1.21 -6.68 42.70
CA ASN A 56 2.63 -7.00 42.79
C ASN A 56 3.50 -5.81 42.36
N ALA A 57 4.76 -5.78 42.77
CA ALA A 57 5.70 -4.72 42.38
C ALA A 57 5.72 -4.51 40.85
N GLY A 58 5.53 -3.25 40.43
CA GLY A 58 5.41 -2.89 39.02
C GLY A 58 4.03 -3.13 38.39
N TRP A 59 2.95 -3.25 39.18
CA TRP A 59 1.57 -3.36 38.69
C TRP A 59 1.17 -2.21 37.74
N GLY A 60 1.70 -1.00 37.96
CA GLY A 60 1.45 0.16 37.10
C GLY A 60 1.92 -0.06 35.66
N TYR A 61 3.10 -0.65 35.46
CA TYR A 61 3.60 -0.98 34.13
C TYR A 61 2.77 -2.07 33.45
N ALA A 62 2.28 -3.05 34.21
CA ALA A 62 1.38 -4.08 33.70
C ALA A 62 0.04 -3.48 33.23
N ALA A 63 -0.50 -2.51 33.96
CA ALA A 63 -1.71 -1.78 33.55
C ALA A 63 -1.50 -0.98 32.27
N VAL A 64 -0.38 -0.24 32.16
CA VAL A 64 -0.03 0.49 30.93
C VAL A 64 0.12 -0.46 29.74
N THR A 65 0.78 -1.60 29.95
CA THR A 65 0.98 -2.62 28.90
C THR A 65 -0.34 -3.21 28.43
N LEU A 66 -1.24 -3.51 29.36
CA LEU A 66 -2.56 -4.05 29.04
C LEU A 66 -3.42 -3.03 28.27
N ILE A 67 -3.41 -1.76 28.69
CA ILE A 67 -4.12 -0.68 28.00
C ILE A 67 -3.55 -0.51 26.58
N ALA A 68 -2.23 -0.44 26.43
CA ALA A 68 -1.58 -0.30 25.12
C ALA A 68 -1.89 -1.50 24.20
N PHE A 69 -1.89 -2.72 24.74
CA PHE A 69 -2.28 -3.92 24.01
C PHE A 69 -3.73 -3.84 23.53
N VAL A 70 -4.69 -3.48 24.40
CA VAL A 70 -6.11 -3.35 24.03
C VAL A 70 -6.31 -2.26 22.97
N VAL A 71 -5.71 -1.09 23.15
CA VAL A 71 -5.79 0.01 22.18
C VAL A 71 -5.26 -0.44 20.81
N THR A 72 -4.10 -1.09 20.78
CA THR A 72 -3.50 -1.58 19.52
C THR A 72 -4.36 -2.67 18.87
N LEU A 73 -4.91 -3.59 19.66
CA LEU A 73 -5.80 -4.64 19.19
C LEU A 73 -7.08 -4.04 18.57
N VAL A 74 -7.70 -3.06 19.23
CA VAL A 74 -8.90 -2.38 18.74
C VAL A 74 -8.60 -1.61 17.47
N ILE A 75 -7.50 -0.85 17.41
CA ILE A 75 -7.08 -0.13 16.19
C ILE A 75 -6.90 -1.12 15.02
N GLY A 76 -6.22 -2.24 15.25
CA GLY A 76 -6.01 -3.28 14.23
C GLY A 76 -7.29 -3.96 13.77
N LEU A 77 -8.18 -4.33 14.70
CA LEU A 77 -9.46 -4.99 14.40
C LEU A 77 -10.43 -4.07 13.65
N VAL A 78 -10.47 -2.79 14.04
CA VAL A 78 -11.36 -1.78 13.43
C VAL A 78 -10.74 -1.16 12.17
N LYS A 79 -9.47 -1.47 11.88
CA LYS A 79 -8.68 -0.89 10.77
C LYS A 79 -8.68 0.66 10.79
N LEU A 80 -8.64 1.25 11.98
CA LEU A 80 -8.72 2.70 12.15
C LEU A 80 -7.57 3.40 11.42
N GLY A 81 -7.91 4.35 10.54
CA GLY A 81 -6.95 5.32 9.97
C GLY A 81 -6.36 4.98 8.60
N SER A 82 -6.82 3.94 7.90
CA SER A 82 -6.38 3.67 6.53
C SER A 82 -7.26 4.36 5.48
N SER A 83 -6.65 5.20 4.62
CA SER A 83 -7.34 5.94 3.54
C SER A 83 -7.81 4.98 2.45
N PRO A 84 -9.08 5.03 2.01
CA PRO A 84 -9.62 4.09 1.03
C PRO A 84 -8.76 3.99 -0.23
N THR A 85 -8.46 2.77 -0.68
CA THR A 85 -7.66 2.52 -1.88
C THR A 85 -8.56 2.38 -3.11
N GLY A 86 -8.14 2.95 -4.25
CA GLY A 86 -8.92 2.93 -5.50
C GLY A 86 -9.15 1.55 -6.13
N LYS A 87 -8.62 0.47 -5.55
CA LYS A 87 -8.94 -0.93 -5.95
C LYS A 87 -10.15 -1.51 -5.20
N THR A 88 -10.54 -0.93 -4.07
CA THR A 88 -11.68 -1.36 -3.25
C THR A 88 -12.87 -0.40 -3.36
N GLU A 89 -12.63 0.86 -3.74
CA GLU A 89 -13.68 1.83 -4.01
C GLU A 89 -14.21 1.75 -5.44
N GLN A 90 -15.54 1.84 -5.57
CA GLN A 90 -16.21 1.88 -6.87
C GLN A 90 -16.27 3.33 -7.34
N HIS A 91 -15.16 3.85 -7.87
CA HIS A 91 -15.11 5.23 -8.34
C HIS A 91 -16.02 5.48 -9.55
N GLY A 92 -16.80 6.57 -9.51
CA GLY A 92 -17.83 6.90 -10.48
C GLY A 92 -19.15 6.13 -10.30
N TRP A 93 -19.30 5.38 -9.21
CA TRP A 93 -20.53 4.62 -8.93
C TRP A 93 -21.30 5.19 -7.75
N SER A 94 -22.63 5.23 -7.90
CA SER A 94 -23.58 5.36 -6.80
C SER A 94 -23.94 3.97 -6.29
N MET A 95 -24.18 3.86 -4.98
CA MET A 95 -24.44 2.58 -4.31
C MET A 95 -25.73 2.65 -3.49
N ALA A 96 -26.62 1.69 -3.71
CA ALA A 96 -27.81 1.49 -2.90
C ALA A 96 -27.76 0.11 -2.23
N GLN A 97 -28.18 0.03 -0.97
CA GLN A 97 -28.11 -1.21 -0.21
C GLN A 97 -29.17 -2.20 -0.72
N LEU A 98 -28.74 -3.42 -1.05
CA LEU A 98 -29.62 -4.47 -1.53
C LEU A 98 -29.01 -5.84 -1.17
N SER A 99 -29.65 -6.56 -0.26
CA SER A 99 -29.28 -7.95 0.04
C SER A 99 -29.52 -8.86 -1.16
N LEU A 100 -28.70 -9.90 -1.31
CA LEU A 100 -28.77 -10.81 -2.44
C LEU A 100 -30.14 -11.49 -2.57
N GLU A 101 -30.77 -11.83 -1.44
CA GLU A 101 -32.11 -12.42 -1.38
C GLU A 101 -33.20 -11.56 -2.03
N ASN A 102 -33.01 -10.23 -2.02
CA ASN A 102 -33.95 -9.27 -2.59
C ASN A 102 -33.69 -9.00 -4.08
N PHE A 103 -32.69 -9.64 -4.69
CA PHE A 103 -32.44 -9.50 -6.11
C PHE A 103 -33.56 -10.18 -6.92
N PRO A 104 -34.17 -9.49 -7.90
CA PRO A 104 -35.48 -9.86 -8.42
C PRO A 104 -35.51 -11.06 -9.37
N LYS A 105 -34.36 -11.47 -9.92
CA LYS A 105 -34.28 -12.60 -10.88
C LYS A 105 -33.21 -13.61 -10.49
N THR A 106 -33.54 -14.87 -10.63
CA THR A 106 -32.59 -15.99 -10.59
C THR A 106 -32.43 -16.53 -12.00
N PHE A 107 -31.20 -16.93 -12.34
CA PHE A 107 -30.84 -17.46 -13.65
C PHE A 107 -30.46 -18.93 -13.47
N GLU A 108 -30.94 -19.80 -14.34
CA GLU A 108 -30.71 -21.23 -14.23
C GLU A 108 -29.91 -21.76 -15.42
N ALA A 109 -29.09 -22.77 -15.18
CA ALA A 109 -28.47 -23.56 -16.23
C ALA A 109 -28.31 -25.01 -15.80
N ASN A 110 -28.30 -25.91 -16.77
CA ASN A 110 -28.05 -27.32 -16.54
C ASN A 110 -26.57 -27.52 -16.18
N GLY A 111 -26.30 -28.25 -15.10
CA GLY A 111 -24.97 -28.59 -14.64
C GLY A 111 -24.95 -29.08 -13.19
N THR A 112 -23.80 -29.57 -12.76
CA THR A 112 -23.57 -30.04 -11.38
C THR A 112 -22.62 -29.09 -10.66
N LEU A 113 -22.97 -28.72 -9.42
CA LEU A 113 -22.08 -27.89 -8.61
C LEU A 113 -20.86 -28.73 -8.21
N PRO A 114 -19.62 -28.25 -8.46
CA PRO A 114 -18.40 -28.95 -8.09
C PRO A 114 -18.33 -29.13 -6.57
N THR A 115 -17.80 -30.27 -6.13
CA THR A 115 -17.61 -30.61 -4.70
C THR A 115 -16.42 -29.88 -4.05
N GLY A 116 -15.69 -29.05 -4.81
CA GLY A 116 -14.55 -28.27 -4.31
C GLY A 116 -14.93 -26.89 -3.77
N GLU A 117 -13.97 -26.23 -3.13
CA GLU A 117 -14.13 -24.88 -2.61
C GLU A 117 -14.32 -23.88 -3.77
N LEU A 118 -15.51 -23.29 -3.85
CA LEU A 118 -15.83 -22.27 -4.86
C LEU A 118 -15.11 -20.96 -4.53
N SER A 119 -14.84 -20.15 -5.55
CA SER A 119 -14.21 -18.85 -5.37
C SER A 119 -15.01 -17.97 -4.38
N PRO A 120 -14.37 -17.33 -3.38
CA PRO A 120 -15.02 -16.37 -2.49
C PRO A 120 -15.71 -15.21 -3.21
N LEU A 121 -15.34 -14.95 -4.47
CA LEU A 121 -15.95 -13.93 -5.32
C LEU A 121 -17.42 -14.22 -5.67
N VAL A 122 -17.87 -15.47 -5.56
CA VAL A 122 -19.21 -15.92 -5.94
C VAL A 122 -19.98 -16.48 -4.73
N SER A 123 -19.50 -16.18 -3.52
CA SER A 123 -20.08 -16.67 -2.27
C SER A 123 -21.55 -16.27 -2.14
N GLY A 124 -22.41 -17.26 -1.93
CA GLY A 124 -23.86 -17.10 -1.79
C GLY A 124 -24.63 -16.81 -3.08
N GLN A 125 -23.95 -16.64 -4.23
CA GLN A 125 -24.63 -16.35 -5.51
C GLN A 125 -24.98 -17.59 -6.32
N LEU A 126 -24.35 -18.72 -6.05
CA LEU A 126 -24.63 -20.00 -6.68
C LEU A 126 -25.34 -20.91 -5.67
N GLU A 127 -26.51 -21.42 -6.05
CA GLU A 127 -27.26 -22.39 -5.26
C GLU A 127 -27.56 -23.63 -6.10
N ARG A 128 -27.70 -24.78 -5.42
CA ARG A 128 -28.13 -26.02 -6.04
C ARG A 128 -29.65 -26.09 -5.97
N SER A 129 -30.31 -26.09 -7.12
CA SER A 129 -31.77 -26.27 -7.18
C SER A 129 -32.17 -27.74 -7.33
N ASP A 130 -31.46 -28.50 -8.18
CA ASP A 130 -31.71 -29.94 -8.43
C ASP A 130 -30.39 -30.71 -8.61
N TYR A 131 -30.47 -32.03 -8.86
CA TYR A 131 -29.29 -32.85 -9.17
C TYR A 131 -28.57 -32.39 -10.46
N GLU A 132 -29.29 -31.78 -11.40
CA GLU A 132 -28.78 -31.37 -12.71
C GLU A 132 -28.94 -29.87 -13.02
N LYS A 133 -29.37 -29.04 -12.06
CA LYS A 133 -29.57 -27.60 -12.27
C LYS A 133 -28.91 -26.74 -11.21
N ILE A 134 -28.29 -25.66 -11.67
CA ILE A 134 -27.62 -24.65 -10.87
C ILE A 134 -28.31 -23.32 -11.08
N THR A 135 -28.56 -22.61 -9.99
CA THR A 135 -29.13 -21.28 -10.02
C THR A 135 -28.06 -20.25 -9.65
N PHE A 136 -28.11 -19.11 -10.34
CA PHE A 136 -27.26 -17.95 -10.09
C PHE A 136 -28.14 -16.74 -9.80
N ARG A 137 -27.86 -16.02 -8.72
CA ARG A 137 -28.58 -14.79 -8.35
C ARG A 137 -27.65 -13.57 -8.45
N GLY A 138 -28.12 -12.53 -9.15
CA GLY A 138 -27.36 -11.33 -9.46
C GLY A 138 -26.90 -11.26 -10.92
N TRP A 139 -26.00 -10.32 -11.24
CA TRP A 139 -25.36 -10.24 -12.56
C TRP A 139 -23.91 -10.73 -12.49
N MET A 140 -23.56 -11.72 -13.30
CA MET A 140 -22.23 -12.33 -13.25
C MET A 140 -21.22 -11.46 -13.96
N ARG A 141 -20.16 -11.08 -13.24
CA ARG A 141 -19.06 -10.28 -13.77
C ARG A 141 -18.01 -11.16 -14.45
N SER A 142 -17.24 -10.59 -15.37
CA SER A 142 -16.18 -11.32 -16.09
C SER A 142 -15.11 -11.88 -15.14
N ASN A 143 -14.74 -11.16 -14.07
CA ASN A 143 -13.80 -11.69 -13.08
C ASN A 143 -14.35 -12.88 -12.28
N GLN A 144 -15.67 -12.96 -12.08
CA GLN A 144 -16.33 -14.11 -11.46
C GLN A 144 -16.34 -15.30 -12.43
N LEU A 145 -16.63 -15.07 -13.71
CA LEU A 145 -16.52 -16.08 -14.76
C LEU A 145 -15.12 -16.68 -14.81
N GLU A 146 -14.08 -15.84 -14.90
CA GLU A 146 -12.69 -16.30 -14.91
C GLU A 146 -12.32 -17.06 -13.63
N ALA A 147 -12.81 -16.61 -12.47
CA ALA A 147 -12.57 -17.30 -11.21
C ALA A 147 -13.25 -18.67 -11.12
N LEU A 148 -14.45 -18.82 -11.71
CA LEU A 148 -15.17 -20.08 -11.76
C LEU A 148 -14.62 -21.04 -12.82
N LYS A 149 -13.97 -20.52 -13.87
CA LYS A 149 -13.22 -21.29 -14.87
C LYS A 149 -11.82 -21.67 -14.39
N LYS A 150 -11.36 -21.15 -13.25
CA LYS A 150 -10.04 -21.44 -12.71
C LYS A 150 -10.03 -22.81 -12.02
N ASN A 151 -8.97 -23.59 -12.25
CA ASN A 151 -8.75 -25.01 -11.91
C ASN A 151 -9.21 -26.01 -12.99
N GLU A 152 -8.64 -27.23 -12.94
CA GLU A 152 -8.83 -28.43 -13.79
C GLU A 152 -10.29 -28.97 -13.83
N MET A 153 -11.26 -28.07 -13.81
CA MET A 153 -12.68 -28.34 -13.76
C MET A 153 -13.13 -28.89 -15.11
N LYS A 154 -14.08 -29.83 -15.11
CA LYS A 154 -14.56 -30.49 -16.33
C LYS A 154 -15.05 -29.47 -17.35
N LYS A 155 -14.92 -29.79 -18.64
CA LYS A 155 -15.41 -28.95 -19.76
C LYS A 155 -16.89 -28.59 -19.61
N GLU A 156 -17.69 -29.54 -19.13
CA GLU A 156 -19.13 -29.37 -18.83
C GLU A 156 -19.39 -28.19 -17.87
N TRP A 157 -18.59 -28.03 -16.82
CA TRP A 157 -18.71 -26.91 -15.89
C TRP A 157 -18.41 -25.57 -16.56
N HIS A 158 -17.38 -25.52 -17.41
CA HIS A 158 -17.03 -24.31 -18.15
C HIS A 158 -18.17 -23.86 -19.08
N ASP A 159 -18.85 -24.81 -19.70
CA ASP A 159 -20.00 -24.56 -20.58
C ASP A 159 -21.20 -24.07 -19.76
N THR A 160 -21.53 -24.74 -18.64
CA THR A 160 -22.59 -24.31 -17.71
C THR A 160 -22.37 -22.88 -17.22
N VAL A 161 -21.17 -22.56 -16.71
CA VAL A 161 -20.89 -21.21 -16.19
C VAL A 161 -20.87 -20.17 -17.31
N THR A 162 -20.44 -20.53 -18.51
CA THR A 162 -20.51 -19.62 -19.67
C THR A 162 -21.96 -19.33 -20.07
N LEU A 163 -22.85 -20.32 -20.02
CA LEU A 163 -24.28 -20.13 -20.23
C LEU A 163 -24.90 -19.26 -19.14
N LEU A 164 -24.59 -19.53 -17.86
CA LEU A 164 -25.04 -18.70 -16.75
C LEU A 164 -24.56 -17.26 -16.88
N HIS A 165 -23.31 -17.04 -17.26
CA HIS A 165 -22.77 -15.70 -17.49
C HIS A 165 -23.57 -14.99 -18.58
N LYS A 166 -23.84 -15.64 -19.72
CA LYS A 166 -24.64 -15.04 -20.80
C LYS A 166 -26.07 -14.72 -20.38
N ALA A 167 -26.69 -15.56 -19.55
CA ALA A 167 -28.06 -15.36 -19.07
C ALA A 167 -28.14 -14.25 -18.00
N SER A 168 -27.15 -14.17 -17.12
CA SER A 168 -27.11 -13.28 -15.95
C SER A 168 -26.50 -11.91 -16.26
N GLN A 169 -26.91 -11.28 -17.36
CA GLN A 169 -26.49 -9.93 -17.72
C GLN A 169 -27.56 -8.87 -17.36
N PRO A 170 -27.17 -7.63 -17.08
CA PRO A 170 -28.10 -6.53 -16.89
C PRO A 170 -28.91 -6.24 -18.17
N PRO A 171 -30.00 -5.45 -18.07
CA PRO A 171 -30.72 -4.98 -19.26
C PRO A 171 -29.75 -4.37 -20.28
N LYS A 172 -29.86 -4.74 -21.56
CA LYS A 172 -28.92 -4.35 -22.62
C LYS A 172 -28.65 -2.84 -22.71
N SER A 173 -29.66 -2.01 -22.42
CA SER A 173 -29.53 -0.55 -22.43
C SER A 173 -28.69 0.02 -21.28
N LEU A 174 -28.49 -0.76 -20.20
CA LEU A 174 -27.76 -0.39 -18.99
C LEU A 174 -26.47 -1.20 -18.80
N GLU A 175 -26.07 -1.98 -19.80
CA GLU A 175 -24.84 -2.77 -19.75
C GLU A 175 -23.62 -1.87 -19.51
N GLY A 176 -22.76 -2.26 -18.57
CA GLY A 176 -21.60 -1.47 -18.13
C GLY A 176 -21.94 -0.24 -17.26
N ARG A 177 -23.21 0.17 -17.17
CA ARG A 177 -23.67 1.26 -16.29
C ARG A 177 -24.28 0.75 -15.00
N VAL A 178 -24.79 -0.47 -14.94
CA VAL A 178 -25.34 -1.07 -13.73
C VAL A 178 -24.59 -2.34 -13.36
N SER A 179 -24.41 -2.58 -12.07
CA SER A 179 -23.77 -3.79 -11.56
C SER A 179 -24.32 -4.15 -10.18
N TYR A 180 -24.15 -5.40 -9.77
CA TYR A 180 -24.48 -5.86 -8.42
C TYR A 180 -23.24 -6.45 -7.76
N ASN A 181 -22.95 -6.00 -6.54
CA ASN A 181 -21.81 -6.50 -5.77
C ASN A 181 -22.30 -7.27 -4.54
N SER A 182 -22.15 -8.59 -4.58
CA SER A 182 -22.57 -9.51 -3.51
C SER A 182 -21.82 -9.32 -2.20
N GLN A 183 -20.52 -9.05 -2.25
CA GLN A 183 -19.70 -8.78 -1.07
C GLN A 183 -20.11 -7.47 -0.39
N LEU A 184 -20.49 -6.47 -1.20
CA LEU A 184 -21.00 -5.21 -0.68
C LEU A 184 -22.49 -5.27 -0.32
N LYS A 185 -23.24 -6.27 -0.78
CA LYS A 185 -24.71 -6.31 -0.70
C LYS A 185 -25.31 -4.99 -1.22
N SER A 186 -24.84 -4.56 -2.40
CA SER A 186 -25.22 -3.26 -2.96
C SER A 186 -25.44 -3.33 -4.46
N LEU A 187 -26.47 -2.63 -4.91
CA LEU A 187 -26.74 -2.30 -6.31
C LEU A 187 -25.93 -1.05 -6.67
N LEU A 188 -25.23 -1.10 -7.81
CA LEU A 188 -24.30 -0.08 -8.25
C LEU A 188 -24.78 0.53 -9.57
N PHE A 189 -24.66 1.85 -9.72
CA PHE A 189 -24.89 2.55 -10.98
C PHE A 189 -23.80 3.56 -11.28
N ARG A 190 -23.27 3.56 -12.51
CA ARG A 190 -22.17 4.42 -12.95
C ARG A 190 -22.70 5.69 -13.63
N GLY A 191 -22.22 6.84 -13.17
CA GLY A 191 -22.62 8.16 -13.68
C GLY A 191 -24.00 8.61 -13.22
N VAL A 192 -24.64 9.47 -14.00
CA VAL A 192 -25.98 10.04 -13.74
C VAL A 192 -27.08 9.14 -14.30
N MET A 193 -28.08 8.82 -13.50
CA MET A 193 -29.22 7.95 -13.83
C MET A 193 -30.38 8.81 -14.34
N SER A 194 -30.79 8.61 -15.59
CA SER A 194 -31.98 9.26 -16.13
C SER A 194 -33.27 8.62 -15.61
N ASP A 195 -34.40 9.32 -15.70
CA ASP A 195 -35.72 8.74 -15.40
C ASP A 195 -36.03 7.51 -16.25
N LYS A 196 -35.55 7.48 -17.50
CA LYS A 196 -35.68 6.32 -18.39
C LYS A 196 -34.89 5.12 -17.85
N ASP A 197 -33.65 5.34 -17.40
CA ASP A 197 -32.81 4.29 -16.81
C ASP A 197 -33.46 3.72 -15.54
N LYS A 198 -34.04 4.61 -14.71
CA LYS A 198 -34.81 4.24 -13.51
C LYS A 198 -35.99 3.33 -13.87
N GLN A 199 -36.81 3.72 -14.86
CA GLN A 199 -37.96 2.91 -15.28
C GLN A 199 -37.56 1.53 -15.81
N ILE A 200 -36.43 1.43 -16.52
CA ILE A 200 -35.90 0.13 -16.98
C ILE A 200 -35.53 -0.77 -15.80
N LEU A 201 -34.93 -0.21 -14.74
CA LEU A 201 -34.60 -0.98 -13.53
C LEU A 201 -35.84 -1.35 -12.72
N LEU A 202 -36.82 -0.47 -12.59
CA LEU A 202 -38.10 -0.79 -11.93
C LEU A 202 -38.87 -1.87 -12.70
N ALA A 203 -38.83 -1.87 -14.03
CA ALA A 203 -39.43 -2.94 -14.84
C ALA A 203 -38.67 -4.29 -14.73
N PHE A 204 -37.44 -4.29 -14.21
CA PHE A 204 -36.65 -5.52 -14.07
C PHE A 204 -37.12 -6.41 -12.91
N GLY A 205 -37.76 -5.84 -11.88
CA GLY A 205 -38.19 -6.56 -10.69
C GLY A 205 -39.33 -5.87 -9.95
N THR A 206 -40.13 -6.63 -9.20
CA THR A 206 -41.35 -6.13 -8.53
C THR A 206 -41.26 -6.13 -6.99
N ASN A 207 -40.07 -6.38 -6.43
CA ASN A 207 -39.88 -6.40 -4.98
C ASN A 207 -39.75 -4.96 -4.43
N THR A 208 -40.47 -4.63 -3.37
CA THR A 208 -40.38 -3.34 -2.66
C THR A 208 -38.94 -2.96 -2.27
N GLN A 209 -38.12 -3.92 -1.85
CA GLN A 209 -36.71 -3.66 -1.51
C GLN A 209 -35.87 -3.30 -2.74
N TRP A 210 -36.18 -3.88 -3.90
CA TRP A 210 -35.56 -3.52 -5.17
C TRP A 210 -35.95 -2.10 -5.58
N ASP A 211 -37.25 -1.77 -5.52
CA ASP A 211 -37.75 -0.44 -5.88
C ASP A 211 -37.16 0.65 -4.98
N ASN A 212 -37.06 0.39 -3.67
CA ASN A 212 -36.40 1.27 -2.72
C ASN A 212 -34.93 1.49 -3.09
N ALA A 213 -34.20 0.41 -3.41
CA ALA A 213 -32.80 0.50 -3.82
C ALA A 213 -32.65 1.29 -5.13
N VAL A 214 -33.52 1.09 -6.13
CA VAL A 214 -33.50 1.82 -7.41
C VAL A 214 -33.84 3.30 -7.19
N ASN A 215 -34.82 3.63 -6.36
CA ASN A 215 -35.18 5.01 -6.01
C ASN A 215 -34.04 5.73 -5.27
N GLN A 216 -33.40 5.05 -4.32
CA GLN A 216 -32.23 5.56 -3.62
C GLN A 216 -31.08 5.80 -4.60
N LEU A 217 -30.82 4.85 -5.49
CA LEU A 217 -29.77 4.93 -6.49
C LEU A 217 -29.97 6.11 -7.44
N HIS A 218 -31.20 6.34 -7.89
CA HIS A 218 -31.57 7.50 -8.71
C HIS A 218 -31.29 8.81 -7.96
N THR A 219 -31.66 8.90 -6.69
CA THR A 219 -31.45 10.11 -5.86
C THR A 219 -29.97 10.40 -5.66
N LEU A 220 -29.17 9.36 -5.37
CA LEU A 220 -27.73 9.48 -5.14
C LEU A 220 -26.98 9.84 -6.41
N SER A 221 -27.36 9.22 -7.53
CA SER A 221 -26.74 9.40 -8.84
C SER A 221 -27.01 10.78 -9.43
N ASN A 222 -28.13 11.42 -9.08
CA ASN A 222 -28.47 12.79 -9.50
C ASN A 222 -28.06 13.86 -8.45
N LYS A 223 -27.32 13.49 -7.40
CA LYS A 223 -26.86 14.45 -6.40
C LYS A 223 -25.82 15.39 -7.01
N VAL A 224 -25.97 16.69 -6.76
CA VAL A 224 -24.98 17.71 -7.16
C VAL A 224 -24.03 17.97 -6.01
N TYR A 225 -22.73 17.76 -6.26
CA TYR A 225 -21.67 18.04 -5.31
C TYR A 225 -21.01 19.38 -5.64
N ARG A 226 -20.68 20.16 -4.61
CA ARG A 226 -20.18 21.54 -4.76
C ARG A 226 -18.99 21.77 -3.85
N ILE A 227 -17.96 22.43 -4.36
CA ILE A 227 -16.80 22.86 -3.58
C ILE A 227 -16.46 24.33 -3.84
N PRO A 228 -15.85 25.03 -2.87
CA PRO A 228 -15.41 26.41 -3.05
C PRO A 228 -14.17 26.50 -3.94
N LEU A 229 -14.24 27.34 -4.99
CA LEU A 229 -13.14 27.65 -5.91
C LEU A 229 -13.19 29.15 -6.30
N GLN A 230 -12.17 29.91 -5.89
CA GLN A 230 -12.14 31.37 -6.04
C GLN A 230 -12.20 31.84 -7.50
N ALA A 231 -11.42 31.19 -8.37
CA ALA A 231 -11.39 31.40 -9.81
C ALA A 231 -10.83 30.15 -10.48
N ILE A 232 -11.23 29.89 -11.72
CA ILE A 232 -10.54 28.93 -12.58
C ILE A 232 -9.16 29.53 -12.94
N PRO A 233 -8.06 28.75 -12.92
CA PRO A 233 -6.74 29.23 -13.33
C PRO A 233 -6.77 29.96 -14.69
N THR A 234 -6.01 31.03 -14.81
CA THR A 234 -5.99 31.86 -16.03
C THR A 234 -5.53 31.06 -17.24
N GLY A 235 -6.31 31.08 -18.33
CA GLY A 235 -6.03 30.31 -19.56
C GLY A 235 -6.61 28.90 -19.57
N LEU A 236 -7.28 28.46 -18.50
CA LEU A 236 -7.93 27.16 -18.41
C LEU A 236 -9.44 27.29 -18.67
N SER A 237 -9.98 26.45 -19.55
CA SER A 237 -11.42 26.32 -19.82
C SER A 237 -11.89 24.91 -19.51
N LEU A 238 -13.13 24.78 -19.02
CA LEU A 238 -13.69 23.45 -18.76
C LEU A 238 -13.82 22.66 -20.09
N PRO A 239 -13.48 21.36 -20.11
CA PRO A 239 -13.61 20.55 -21.31
C PRO A 239 -15.06 20.50 -21.77
N GLU A 240 -15.31 20.74 -23.06
CA GLU A 240 -16.65 20.67 -23.66
C GLU A 240 -17.33 19.32 -23.38
N LYS A 241 -16.55 18.22 -23.42
CA LYS A 241 -17.01 16.86 -23.10
C LYS A 241 -17.61 16.70 -21.70
N LEU A 242 -17.31 17.62 -20.79
CA LEU A 242 -17.77 17.60 -19.40
C LEU A 242 -18.71 18.77 -19.08
N ALA A 243 -19.09 19.61 -20.05
CA ALA A 243 -19.91 20.79 -19.83
C ALA A 243 -21.29 20.44 -19.22
N ASP A 244 -21.84 19.28 -19.56
CA ASP A 244 -23.13 18.81 -19.04
C ASP A 244 -23.06 18.32 -17.59
N VAL A 245 -21.86 18.01 -17.10
CA VAL A 245 -21.64 17.33 -15.82
C VAL A 245 -20.94 18.25 -14.81
N VAL A 246 -19.97 19.05 -15.27
CA VAL A 246 -19.16 19.94 -14.43
C VAL A 246 -19.45 21.38 -14.79
N THR A 247 -19.83 22.16 -13.78
CA THR A 247 -20.16 23.58 -13.95
C THR A 247 -19.41 24.43 -12.93
N TYR A 248 -19.01 25.64 -13.35
CA TYR A 248 -18.41 26.62 -12.46
C TYR A 248 -19.30 27.87 -12.41
N ASN A 249 -19.69 28.26 -11.20
CA ASN A 249 -20.47 29.48 -10.98
C ASN A 249 -19.52 30.62 -10.55
N THR A 250 -19.34 31.61 -11.43
CA THR A 250 -18.43 32.76 -11.20
C THR A 250 -18.91 33.67 -10.07
N GLU A 251 -20.22 33.85 -9.89
CA GLU A 251 -20.77 34.73 -8.84
C GLU A 251 -20.60 34.12 -7.44
N LYS A 252 -20.90 32.83 -7.32
CA LYS A 252 -20.85 32.09 -6.05
C LYS A 252 -19.49 31.49 -5.76
N LYS A 253 -18.58 31.49 -6.74
CA LYS A 253 -17.24 30.89 -6.65
C LYS A 253 -17.29 29.41 -6.25
N LEU A 254 -18.18 28.66 -6.89
CA LEU A 254 -18.42 27.25 -6.62
C LEU A 254 -18.18 26.40 -7.87
N LEU A 255 -17.33 25.37 -7.75
CA LEU A 255 -17.21 24.31 -8.74
C LEU A 255 -18.15 23.17 -8.36
N SER A 256 -18.96 22.72 -9.31
CA SER A 256 -19.99 21.70 -9.09
C SER A 256 -19.86 20.54 -10.07
N ILE A 257 -20.19 19.33 -9.62
CA ILE A 257 -20.37 18.16 -10.48
C ILE A 257 -21.74 17.51 -10.25
N HIS A 258 -22.40 17.12 -11.32
CA HIS A 258 -23.64 16.36 -11.31
C HIS A 258 -23.34 14.85 -11.27
N GLY A 259 -23.70 14.20 -10.17
CA GLY A 259 -23.45 12.78 -9.94
C GLY A 259 -22.02 12.44 -9.51
N PRO A 260 -21.71 11.14 -9.35
CA PRO A 260 -20.38 10.69 -8.94
C PRO A 260 -19.34 10.90 -10.05
N MET A 261 -18.18 11.46 -9.71
CA MET A 261 -17.09 11.68 -10.67
C MET A 261 -16.41 10.36 -11.03
N SER A 262 -16.22 10.04 -12.31
CA SER A 262 -15.43 8.87 -12.72
C SER A 262 -13.93 9.17 -12.78
N ASP A 263 -13.10 8.12 -12.74
CA ASP A 263 -11.63 8.25 -12.91
C ASP A 263 -11.25 8.92 -14.23
N GLU A 264 -12.01 8.65 -15.30
CA GLU A 264 -11.80 9.25 -16.62
C GLU A 264 -12.16 10.73 -16.64
N GLN A 265 -13.24 11.13 -15.96
CA GLN A 265 -13.62 12.53 -15.79
C GLN A 265 -12.57 13.28 -14.98
N ARG A 266 -12.10 12.72 -13.86
CA ARG A 266 -11.00 13.29 -13.06
C ARG A 266 -9.75 13.47 -13.91
N LYS A 267 -9.32 12.44 -14.65
CA LYS A 267 -8.16 12.51 -15.53
C LYS A 267 -8.33 13.59 -16.60
N THR A 268 -9.53 13.73 -17.16
CA THR A 268 -9.83 14.73 -18.18
C THR A 268 -9.75 16.15 -17.61
N LEU A 269 -10.28 16.40 -16.40
CA LEU A 269 -10.21 17.70 -15.72
C LEU A 269 -8.78 18.10 -15.32
N ILE A 270 -7.94 17.12 -14.96
CA ILE A 270 -6.52 17.35 -14.68
C ILE A 270 -5.73 17.56 -15.98
N ALA A 271 -6.09 16.87 -17.06
CA ALA A 271 -5.39 16.97 -18.34
C ALA A 271 -5.54 18.33 -19.05
N VAL A 272 -6.52 19.15 -18.64
CA VAL A 272 -6.73 20.52 -19.15
C VAL A 272 -5.64 21.48 -18.70
N LEU A 273 -5.00 21.18 -17.57
CA LEU A 273 -3.88 21.98 -17.12
C LEU A 273 -2.87 22.10 -18.27
N PRO A 274 -2.43 23.31 -18.62
CA PRO A 274 -1.38 23.47 -19.59
C PRO A 274 -0.24 22.60 -19.08
N LYS A 275 0.07 21.55 -19.84
CA LYS A 275 1.21 20.72 -19.51
C LYS A 275 2.39 21.67 -19.61
N GLY A 276 2.94 22.08 -18.46
CA GLY A 276 4.02 23.05 -18.42
C GLY A 276 5.04 22.67 -19.50
N GLU A 277 5.46 23.65 -20.28
CA GLU A 277 6.30 23.50 -21.49
C GLU A 277 7.50 22.56 -21.30
N ILE A 278 7.90 22.33 -20.05
CA ILE A 278 9.00 21.48 -19.66
C ILE A 278 8.77 19.98 -19.95
N LEU A 279 7.53 19.47 -20.15
CA LEU A 279 7.32 18.00 -19.97
C LEU A 279 6.45 17.26 -20.99
N THR A 280 5.93 17.91 -22.04
CA THR A 280 5.24 17.17 -23.12
C THR A 280 6.19 16.56 -24.14
N GLN A 281 7.39 17.13 -24.30
CA GLN A 281 8.45 16.57 -25.12
C GLN A 281 9.77 16.83 -24.42
N PHE A 282 10.32 15.79 -23.79
CA PHE A 282 11.65 15.79 -23.18
C PHE A 282 12.73 15.86 -24.26
N GLU A 283 12.81 16.97 -24.98
CA GLU A 283 14.05 17.33 -25.64
C GLU A 283 14.94 17.96 -24.57
N GLN A 284 15.85 17.16 -24.00
CA GLN A 284 16.90 17.62 -23.07
C GLN A 284 17.61 18.89 -23.58
N LYS A 285 17.65 19.08 -24.92
CA LYS A 285 18.15 20.27 -25.60
C LYS A 285 17.35 21.54 -25.28
N ASN A 286 16.02 21.47 -25.16
CA ASN A 286 15.16 22.64 -24.95
C ASN A 286 15.28 23.22 -23.54
N ILE A 287 15.48 22.38 -22.52
CA ILE A 287 15.66 22.85 -21.13
C ILE A 287 17.02 23.53 -20.95
N ILE A 288 18.10 22.92 -21.45
CA ILE A 288 19.45 23.53 -21.39
C ILE A 288 19.49 24.82 -22.19
N GLN A 289 18.90 24.83 -23.39
CA GLN A 289 18.84 26.03 -24.23
C GLN A 289 18.08 27.15 -23.51
N LYS A 290 16.86 26.88 -23.03
CA LYS A 290 16.04 27.91 -22.37
C LYS A 290 16.66 28.44 -21.09
N LEU A 291 17.26 27.57 -20.27
CA LEU A 291 17.98 28.01 -19.07
C LEU A 291 19.25 28.80 -19.41
N SER A 292 19.94 28.46 -20.50
CA SER A 292 21.12 29.19 -21.00
C SER A 292 20.75 30.56 -21.58
N ASP A 293 19.57 30.67 -22.22
CA ASP A 293 19.03 31.93 -22.74
C ASP A 293 18.66 32.89 -21.59
N LEU A 294 18.22 32.34 -20.44
CA LEU A 294 17.84 33.10 -19.25
C LEU A 294 19.03 33.46 -18.35
N GLY A 295 20.20 32.85 -18.54
CA GLY A 295 21.42 33.13 -17.77
C GLY A 295 22.52 32.08 -17.97
N PRO A 296 23.77 32.36 -17.55
CA PRO A 296 24.87 31.42 -17.68
C PRO A 296 24.62 30.15 -16.85
N LEU A 297 24.90 28.98 -17.44
CA LEU A 297 24.85 27.67 -16.78
C LEU A 297 26.23 27.04 -16.75
N SER A 298 26.60 26.42 -15.63
CA SER A 298 27.85 25.66 -15.49
C SER A 298 27.80 24.34 -16.27
N ASN A 299 28.97 23.75 -16.55
CA ASN A 299 29.05 22.46 -17.22
C ASN A 299 28.40 21.35 -16.38
N LEU A 300 28.56 21.39 -15.06
CA LEU A 300 27.92 20.46 -14.12
C LEU A 300 26.40 20.61 -14.07
N GLN A 301 25.86 21.84 -14.16
CA GLN A 301 24.41 22.05 -14.30
C GLN A 301 23.89 21.48 -15.63
N LYS A 302 24.62 21.69 -16.73
CA LYS A 302 24.29 21.09 -18.03
C LYS A 302 24.34 19.57 -18.00
N ASP A 303 25.31 19.00 -17.31
CA ASP A 303 25.46 17.54 -17.17
C ASP A 303 24.41 16.93 -16.23
N SER A 304 23.95 17.66 -15.22
CA SER A 304 22.85 17.24 -14.33
C SER A 304 21.51 17.10 -15.08
N VAL A 305 21.32 17.88 -16.15
CA VAL A 305 20.14 17.77 -17.03
C VAL A 305 20.28 16.60 -18.02
N LYS A 306 21.50 16.19 -18.38
CA LYS A 306 21.75 15.09 -19.34
C LYS A 306 21.44 13.72 -18.72
N GLY A 307 20.59 12.94 -19.38
CA GLY A 307 20.26 11.55 -18.96
C GLY A 307 19.32 11.46 -17.75
N PHE A 308 18.81 12.59 -17.28
CA PHE A 308 17.92 12.69 -16.13
C PHE A 308 16.56 12.00 -16.36
N ASP A 309 16.13 11.90 -17.62
CA ASP A 309 14.94 11.20 -18.09
C ASP A 309 14.96 9.69 -17.82
N LYS A 310 16.14 9.07 -17.80
CA LYS A 310 16.35 7.63 -17.58
C LYS A 310 16.41 7.25 -16.09
N LYS A 311 16.62 8.25 -15.21
CA LYS A 311 16.94 8.04 -13.80
C LYS A 311 15.70 7.94 -12.90
N PHE A 312 14.58 8.57 -13.30
CA PHE A 312 13.33 8.59 -12.51
C PHE A 312 12.09 8.34 -13.37
N GLY A 313 11.22 7.44 -12.90
CA GLY A 313 10.09 6.93 -13.68
C GLY A 313 8.84 7.82 -13.78
N SER A 314 8.65 8.79 -12.87
CA SER A 314 7.47 9.68 -12.89
C SER A 314 7.84 11.14 -13.16
N VAL A 315 6.98 11.83 -13.90
CA VAL A 315 7.17 13.24 -14.30
C VAL A 315 7.30 14.16 -13.09
N GLY A 316 6.50 13.97 -12.04
CA GLY A 316 6.55 14.79 -10.83
C GLY A 316 7.82 14.59 -9.99
N VAL A 317 8.30 13.34 -9.86
CA VAL A 317 9.56 13.03 -9.16
C VAL A 317 10.74 13.61 -9.93
N ARG A 318 10.71 13.52 -11.27
CA ARG A 318 11.71 14.15 -12.14
C ARG A 318 11.84 15.64 -11.86
N ASN A 319 10.74 16.39 -11.85
CA ASN A 319 10.81 17.85 -11.65
C ASN A 319 11.41 18.25 -10.30
N LYS A 320 10.98 17.56 -9.24
CA LYS A 320 11.40 17.88 -7.87
C LYS A 320 12.89 17.61 -7.71
N GLN A 321 13.33 16.50 -8.29
CA GLN A 321 14.71 16.06 -8.22
C GLN A 321 15.63 16.87 -9.15
N LEU A 322 15.12 17.34 -10.30
CA LEU A 322 15.88 18.20 -11.23
C LEU A 322 16.15 19.57 -10.61
N LEU A 323 15.12 20.17 -9.98
CA LEU A 323 15.27 21.41 -9.25
C LEU A 323 16.29 21.27 -8.11
N PHE A 324 16.25 20.14 -7.39
CA PHE A 324 17.20 19.85 -6.32
C PHE A 324 18.63 19.69 -6.85
N GLU A 325 18.83 18.93 -7.93
CA GLU A 325 20.16 18.73 -8.54
C GLU A 325 20.75 20.03 -9.11
N LEU A 326 19.93 20.90 -9.73
CA LEU A 326 20.37 22.20 -10.25
C LEU A 326 20.71 23.24 -9.17
N LEU A 327 20.09 23.12 -7.99
CA LEU A 327 20.30 24.01 -6.83
C LEU A 327 21.38 23.51 -5.88
N THR A 328 21.81 22.25 -5.98
CA THR A 328 22.80 21.67 -5.08
C THR A 328 24.20 22.13 -5.49
N PRO A 329 24.96 22.84 -4.64
CA PRO A 329 26.35 23.19 -4.94
C PRO A 329 27.20 21.92 -5.07
N SER A 330 27.96 21.80 -6.16
CA SER A 330 28.99 20.76 -6.30
C SER A 330 30.20 21.12 -5.44
N LYS A 331 30.76 20.15 -4.71
CA LYS A 331 31.94 20.34 -3.85
C LYS A 331 33.24 20.72 -4.61
N LYS A 332 33.28 20.57 -5.94
CA LYS A 332 34.50 20.74 -6.76
C LYS A 332 34.58 22.08 -7.51
N GLU A 333 33.48 22.79 -7.70
CA GLU A 333 33.45 24.08 -8.41
C GLU A 333 32.35 24.99 -7.82
N GLU A 334 32.65 26.27 -7.56
CA GLU A 334 31.62 27.28 -7.30
C GLU A 334 30.78 27.45 -8.58
N HIS A 335 29.53 27.02 -8.55
CA HIS A 335 28.60 27.31 -9.64
C HIS A 335 27.77 28.55 -9.30
N PRO A 336 27.54 29.46 -10.27
CA PRO A 336 26.66 30.59 -10.05
C PRO A 336 25.27 30.08 -9.66
N GLN A 337 24.71 30.66 -8.60
CA GLN A 337 23.33 30.40 -8.23
C GLN A 337 22.43 30.75 -9.42
N LEU A 338 21.44 29.89 -9.69
CA LEU A 338 20.45 30.17 -10.72
C LEU A 338 19.84 31.55 -10.45
N ASN A 339 19.80 32.38 -11.47
CA ASN A 339 19.26 33.73 -11.33
C ASN A 339 17.72 33.68 -11.15
N GLN A 340 17.13 34.80 -10.75
CA GLN A 340 15.69 34.88 -10.45
C GLN A 340 14.81 34.47 -11.65
N LEU A 341 15.26 34.71 -12.89
CA LEU A 341 14.51 34.35 -14.09
C LEU A 341 14.56 32.84 -14.36
N GLN A 342 15.72 32.21 -14.20
CA GLN A 342 15.89 30.76 -14.27
C GLN A 342 15.09 30.07 -13.16
N MET A 343 15.11 30.62 -11.94
CA MET A 343 14.32 30.13 -10.81
C MET A 343 12.81 30.25 -11.05
N ASN A 344 12.35 31.37 -11.57
CA ASN A 344 10.95 31.56 -11.92
C ASN A 344 10.52 30.62 -13.05
N TYR A 345 11.39 30.37 -14.04
CA TYR A 345 11.12 29.39 -15.11
C TYR A 345 11.00 27.97 -14.56
N LEU A 346 11.90 27.54 -13.67
CA LEU A 346 11.83 26.22 -13.04
C LEU A 346 10.65 26.09 -12.05
N ALA A 347 10.32 27.16 -11.33
CA ALA A 347 9.19 27.22 -10.42
C ALA A 347 7.84 27.35 -11.14
N SER A 348 7.82 27.80 -12.40
CA SER A 348 6.59 27.86 -13.21
C SER A 348 5.94 26.49 -13.39
N VAL A 349 6.71 25.41 -13.29
CA VAL A 349 6.24 24.01 -13.27
C VAL A 349 5.38 23.70 -12.04
N TYR A 350 5.59 24.45 -10.96
CA TYR A 350 4.87 24.36 -9.69
C TYR A 350 3.92 25.54 -9.51
N ASN A 351 3.37 26.09 -10.61
CA ASN A 351 2.44 27.20 -10.52
C ASN A 351 1.37 26.89 -9.46
N THR A 352 1.31 27.73 -8.42
CA THR A 352 0.47 27.50 -7.24
C THR A 352 -0.99 27.30 -7.64
N GLN A 353 -1.43 27.94 -8.73
CA GLN A 353 -2.78 27.80 -9.28
C GLN A 353 -3.07 26.39 -9.82
N ASP A 354 -2.10 25.71 -10.43
CA ASP A 354 -2.27 24.35 -10.96
C ASP A 354 -2.36 23.34 -9.82
N ALA A 355 -1.51 23.50 -8.79
CA ALA A 355 -1.58 22.70 -7.57
C ALA A 355 -2.91 22.90 -6.83
N ILE A 356 -3.41 24.13 -6.77
CA ILE A 356 -4.74 24.46 -6.23
C ILE A 356 -5.82 23.78 -7.06
N TRP A 357 -5.75 23.80 -8.39
CA TRP A 357 -6.73 23.13 -9.26
C TRP A 357 -6.74 21.62 -9.03
N ILE A 358 -5.58 20.95 -9.04
CA ILE A 358 -5.49 19.50 -8.78
C ILE A 358 -6.09 19.18 -7.42
N SER A 359 -5.70 19.92 -6.38
CA SER A 359 -6.22 19.73 -5.03
C SER A 359 -7.74 19.91 -4.98
N LYS A 360 -8.29 20.89 -5.70
CA LYS A 360 -9.74 21.14 -5.76
C LYS A 360 -10.48 20.07 -6.56
N ILE A 361 -9.92 19.59 -7.67
CA ILE A 361 -10.49 18.45 -8.40
C ILE A 361 -10.47 17.19 -7.53
N ASP A 362 -9.41 16.97 -6.74
CA ASP A 362 -9.32 15.84 -5.81
C ASP A 362 -10.33 15.95 -4.67
N GLU A 363 -10.51 17.16 -4.12
CA GLU A 363 -11.55 17.45 -3.13
C GLU A 363 -12.95 17.16 -3.70
N LEU A 364 -13.25 17.64 -4.91
CA LEU A 364 -14.53 17.40 -5.58
C LEU A 364 -14.74 15.92 -5.91
N TYR A 365 -13.69 15.26 -6.40
CA TYR A 365 -13.69 13.84 -6.67
C TYR A 365 -14.04 13.08 -5.40
N MET A 366 -13.31 13.26 -4.31
CA MET A 366 -13.59 12.60 -3.03
C MET A 366 -15.00 12.93 -2.50
N ALA A 367 -15.45 14.18 -2.59
CA ALA A 367 -16.78 14.59 -2.16
C ALA A 367 -17.91 13.92 -2.94
N SER A 368 -17.68 13.61 -4.22
CA SER A 368 -18.66 12.97 -5.12
C SER A 368 -18.77 11.45 -4.96
N HIS A 369 -17.88 10.83 -4.18
CA HIS A 369 -17.83 9.38 -3.96
C HIS A 369 -18.51 8.95 -2.67
N GLN A 370 -19.10 7.77 -2.71
CA GLN A 370 -19.59 7.10 -1.51
C GLN A 370 -18.52 6.14 -1.00
N THR A 371 -18.01 6.40 0.20
CA THR A 371 -17.12 5.47 0.90
C THR A 371 -18.00 4.53 1.73
N LYS A 372 -17.98 3.21 1.42
CA LYS A 372 -18.77 2.24 2.20
C LYS A 372 -18.18 2.07 3.61
N TYR A 373 -16.86 2.01 3.67
CA TYR A 373 -16.11 2.03 4.92
C TYR A 373 -15.09 3.15 4.77
N ALA A 374 -15.34 4.29 5.40
CA ALA A 374 -14.41 5.42 5.35
C ALA A 374 -13.00 5.06 5.88
N TRP A 375 -12.83 3.87 6.49
CA TRP A 375 -11.65 3.44 7.24
C TRP A 375 -11.11 2.08 6.72
N SER A 376 -11.43 1.66 5.48
CA SER A 376 -10.99 0.36 4.94
C SER A 376 -9.86 0.43 3.90
N GLY A 377 -9.02 1.46 3.99
CA GLY A 377 -7.87 1.66 3.14
C GLY A 377 -6.70 0.70 3.30
N ASP A 378 -5.65 0.94 2.53
CA ASP A 378 -4.33 0.33 2.77
C ASP A 378 -3.66 1.00 3.98
N PHE A 379 -3.27 0.19 4.97
CA PHE A 379 -2.64 0.66 6.22
C PHE A 379 -1.21 1.16 6.02
N GLN A 380 -0.60 0.90 4.86
CA GLN A 380 0.71 1.43 4.48
C GLN A 380 0.65 2.71 3.65
N ALA A 381 -0.54 3.23 3.35
CA ALA A 381 -0.68 4.44 2.55
C ALA A 381 -0.04 5.64 3.27
N GLU A 382 0.84 6.34 2.56
CA GLU A 382 1.51 7.55 3.03
C GLU A 382 0.47 8.64 3.37
N GLY A 383 0.59 9.27 4.54
CA GLY A 383 -0.41 10.24 5.05
C GLY A 383 -1.58 9.64 5.83
N SER A 384 -1.65 8.32 6.00
CA SER A 384 -2.63 7.67 6.90
C SER A 384 -2.33 7.95 8.38
N GLY A 385 -3.33 7.83 9.25
CA GLY A 385 -3.14 8.07 10.69
C GLY A 385 -2.16 7.07 11.34
N VAL A 386 -2.16 5.82 10.86
CA VAL A 386 -1.21 4.78 11.29
C VAL A 386 0.20 5.08 10.79
N TRP A 387 0.34 5.53 9.53
CA TRP A 387 1.63 5.99 9.00
C TRP A 387 2.20 7.15 9.82
N TYR A 388 1.38 8.12 10.22
CA TYR A 388 1.81 9.23 11.08
C TYR A 388 2.31 8.73 12.44
N LEU A 389 1.58 7.86 13.12
CA LEU A 389 2.01 7.26 14.38
C LEU A 389 3.30 6.45 14.23
N PHE A 390 3.43 5.68 13.16
CA PHE A 390 4.65 4.93 12.88
C PHE A 390 5.85 5.88 12.70
N GLN A 391 5.71 6.88 11.82
CA GLN A 391 6.79 7.78 11.43
C GLN A 391 7.20 8.75 12.55
N TYR A 392 6.24 9.24 13.34
CA TYR A 392 6.49 10.31 14.33
C TYR A 392 6.46 9.86 15.79
N ALA A 393 5.96 8.65 16.10
CA ALA A 393 6.08 8.07 17.44
C ALA A 393 7.02 6.87 17.45
N PHE A 394 6.75 5.83 16.64
CA PHE A 394 7.52 4.58 16.71
C PHE A 394 8.98 4.75 16.22
N VAL A 395 9.19 5.39 15.08
CA VAL A 395 10.54 5.60 14.52
C VAL A 395 11.43 6.42 15.47
N PRO A 396 10.99 7.57 16.05
CA PRO A 396 11.79 8.28 17.04
C PRO A 396 12.04 7.46 18.32
N LEU A 397 11.03 6.76 18.85
CA LEU A 397 11.20 5.95 20.06
C LEU A 397 12.23 4.82 19.84
N THR A 398 12.15 4.12 18.72
CA THR A 398 13.14 3.09 18.38
C THR A 398 14.53 3.70 18.19
N ALA A 399 14.64 4.87 17.55
CA ALA A 399 15.91 5.59 17.42
C ALA A 399 16.50 5.95 18.80
N THR A 400 15.68 6.40 19.77
CA THR A 400 16.17 6.66 21.14
C THR A 400 16.66 5.39 21.84
N MET A 401 15.96 4.27 21.65
CA MET A 401 16.37 2.99 22.22
C MET A 401 17.71 2.52 21.64
N PHE A 402 17.91 2.65 20.32
CA PHE A 402 19.19 2.35 19.67
C PHE A 402 20.30 3.32 20.10
N ALA A 403 20.01 4.61 20.24
CA ALA A 403 20.98 5.59 20.72
C ALA A 403 21.45 5.29 22.15
N LEU A 404 20.51 4.96 23.06
CA LEU A 404 20.83 4.53 24.41
C LEU A 404 21.64 3.24 24.42
N LEU A 405 21.25 2.25 23.62
CA LEU A 405 21.98 0.99 23.50
C LEU A 405 23.40 1.23 22.99
N ALA A 406 23.59 2.05 21.96
CA ALA A 406 24.90 2.41 21.44
C ALA A 406 25.76 3.13 22.51
N PHE A 407 25.17 4.08 23.24
CA PHE A 407 25.86 4.78 24.33
C PHE A 407 26.31 3.82 25.44
N TYR A 408 25.43 2.92 25.91
CA TYR A 408 25.77 1.96 26.95
C TYR A 408 26.78 0.92 26.49
N VAL A 409 26.67 0.42 25.25
CA VAL A 409 27.65 -0.50 24.67
C VAL A 409 29.01 0.19 24.56
N ALA A 410 29.07 1.42 24.07
CA ALA A 410 30.30 2.19 23.98
C ALA A 410 30.91 2.46 25.36
N SER A 411 30.09 2.85 26.35
CA SER A 411 30.53 3.09 27.73
C SER A 411 31.02 1.81 28.42
N ALA A 412 30.30 0.70 28.25
CA ALA A 412 30.69 -0.60 28.79
C ALA A 412 31.96 -1.13 28.12
N ALA A 413 32.08 -1.00 26.81
CA ALA A 413 33.28 -1.31 26.06
C ALA A 413 34.46 -0.47 26.56
N PHE A 414 34.32 0.86 26.63
CA PHE A 414 35.37 1.75 27.13
C PHE A 414 35.81 1.39 28.56
N ARG A 415 34.86 1.05 29.44
CA ARG A 415 35.15 0.61 30.81
C ARG A 415 35.81 -0.79 30.88
N ALA A 416 35.41 -1.71 30.00
CA ALA A 416 36.00 -3.04 29.89
C ALA A 416 37.40 -3.01 29.25
N PHE A 417 37.65 -2.04 28.36
CA PHE A 417 38.93 -1.77 27.72
C PHE A 417 39.87 -0.93 28.61
N ARG A 418 40.03 -1.30 29.88
CA ARG A 418 41.19 -0.85 30.68
C ARG A 418 42.42 -1.61 30.19
N ALA A 419 42.95 -1.17 29.05
CA ALA A 419 43.86 -1.91 28.18
C ALA A 419 45.09 -2.48 28.90
N LYS A 420 45.26 -3.81 28.82
CA LYS A 420 46.48 -4.54 29.18
C LYS A 420 46.83 -5.72 28.24
N ASN A 421 46.03 -6.02 27.21
CA ASN A 421 46.26 -7.12 26.25
C ASN A 421 46.15 -6.68 24.77
N ILE A 422 46.93 -7.35 23.92
CA ILE A 422 47.08 -7.04 22.48
C ILE A 422 45.77 -7.28 21.70
N GLU A 423 45.07 -8.37 22.02
CA GLU A 423 43.81 -8.76 21.35
C GLU A 423 42.71 -7.71 21.51
N ALA A 424 42.58 -7.14 22.72
CA ALA A 424 41.60 -6.11 23.00
C ALA A 424 41.91 -4.79 22.27
N THR A 425 43.20 -4.48 22.10
CA THR A 425 43.65 -3.30 21.36
C THR A 425 43.32 -3.44 19.86
N LEU A 426 43.52 -4.64 19.30
CA LEU A 426 43.18 -4.92 17.90
C LEU A 426 41.66 -4.80 17.67
N LEU A 427 40.85 -5.37 18.56
CA LEU A 427 39.38 -5.25 18.51
C LEU A 427 38.93 -3.78 18.61
N LEU A 428 39.51 -3.01 19.54
CA LEU A 428 39.19 -1.60 19.72
C LEU A 428 39.55 -0.77 18.48
N ALA A 429 40.73 -1.01 17.90
CA ALA A 429 41.16 -0.33 16.68
C ALA A 429 40.22 -0.63 15.50
N THR A 430 39.84 -1.89 15.30
CA THR A 430 38.88 -2.28 14.26
C THR A 430 37.51 -1.64 14.49
N ALA A 431 37.00 -1.63 15.73
CA ALA A 431 35.74 -0.99 16.07
C ALA A 431 35.76 0.53 15.81
N PHE A 432 36.87 1.19 16.14
CA PHE A 432 37.05 2.62 15.90
C PHE A 432 37.05 2.97 14.41
N ILE A 433 37.73 2.16 13.57
CA ILE A 433 37.73 2.31 12.11
C ILE A 433 36.31 2.15 11.55
N VAL A 434 35.58 1.12 11.99
CA VAL A 434 34.19 0.88 11.55
C VAL A 434 33.24 1.99 11.99
N LEU A 435 33.40 2.53 13.20
CA LEU A 435 32.61 3.66 13.68
C LEU A 435 32.89 4.93 12.87
N LEU A 436 34.16 5.25 12.61
CA LEU A 436 34.54 6.39 11.78
C LEU A 436 34.02 6.25 10.34
N GLY A 437 34.03 5.05 9.76
CA GLY A 437 33.51 4.78 8.42
C GLY A 437 31.99 4.88 8.28
N ASN A 438 31.23 4.92 9.40
CA ASN A 438 29.78 5.14 9.38
C ASN A 438 29.37 6.62 9.55
N VAL A 439 30.29 7.48 10.01
CA VAL A 439 30.00 8.90 10.26
C VAL A 439 30.62 9.74 9.16
N ARG A 440 29.98 10.86 8.80
CA ARG A 440 30.49 11.83 7.82
C ARG A 440 31.87 12.40 8.14
N ALA A 441 32.36 12.23 9.38
CA ALA A 441 33.73 12.55 9.76
C ALA A 441 34.77 11.66 9.06
N GLY A 442 34.49 10.37 8.84
CA GLY A 442 35.46 9.46 8.21
C GLY A 442 35.76 9.81 6.76
N THR A 443 34.77 10.29 6.01
CA THR A 443 34.97 10.80 4.65
C THR A 443 35.76 12.11 4.65
N LEU A 444 35.41 13.06 5.53
CA LEU A 444 36.14 14.34 5.64
C LEU A 444 37.62 14.17 6.05
N ILE A 445 37.92 13.23 6.95
CA ILE A 445 39.29 12.92 7.36
C ILE A 445 40.07 12.26 6.22
N SER A 446 39.43 11.36 5.47
CA SER A 446 40.05 10.71 4.31
C SER A 446 40.35 11.72 3.19
N GLU A 447 39.42 12.67 2.97
CA GLU A 447 39.57 13.80 2.05
C GLU A 447 40.71 14.74 2.52
N TRP A 448 40.80 15.05 3.81
CA TRP A 448 41.87 15.89 4.39
C TRP A 448 43.26 15.23 4.31
N LEU A 449 43.33 13.91 4.45
CA LEU A 449 44.58 13.14 4.40
C LEU A 449 45.01 12.77 2.97
N PHE A 450 44.29 13.25 1.94
CA PHE A 450 44.54 12.97 0.53
C PHE A 450 44.67 11.48 0.20
N LEU A 451 43.84 10.63 0.82
CA LEU A 451 43.87 9.18 0.56
C LEU A 451 43.32 8.86 -0.84
N PRO A 452 43.97 7.98 -1.62
CA PRO A 452 43.46 7.53 -2.91
C PRO A 452 42.18 6.67 -2.76
N GLU A 453 41.37 6.64 -3.82
CA GLU A 453 40.15 5.83 -3.91
C GLU A 453 40.47 4.34 -3.65
N GLY A 454 39.71 3.68 -2.77
CA GLY A 454 39.93 2.29 -2.35
C GLY A 454 40.73 2.13 -1.04
N TYR A 455 41.35 3.20 -0.54
CA TYR A 455 42.08 3.21 0.74
C TYR A 455 41.46 4.17 1.76
N THR A 456 40.23 4.63 1.52
CA THR A 456 39.56 5.56 2.43
C THR A 456 39.07 4.84 3.70
N ILE A 457 38.82 5.59 4.77
CA ILE A 457 38.27 5.04 6.03
C ILE A 457 36.91 4.33 5.80
N PRO A 458 35.99 4.85 4.95
CA PRO A 458 34.81 4.11 4.52
C PRO A 458 35.10 2.77 3.83
N ASP A 459 36.08 2.72 2.92
CA ASP A 459 36.46 1.49 2.19
C ASP A 459 37.03 0.44 3.16
N ALA A 460 37.86 0.87 4.12
CA ALA A 460 38.37 -0.01 5.17
C ALA A 460 37.25 -0.61 6.03
N LYS A 461 36.21 0.18 6.33
CA LYS A 461 35.01 -0.31 7.01
C LYS A 461 34.23 -1.29 6.14
N GLU A 462 34.08 -1.03 4.85
CA GLU A 462 33.43 -1.94 3.90
C GLU A 462 34.16 -3.27 3.84
N PHE A 463 35.49 -3.29 3.72
CA PHE A 463 36.30 -4.51 3.77
C PHE A 463 36.10 -5.32 5.05
N VAL A 464 36.10 -4.67 6.22
CA VAL A 464 35.84 -5.34 7.51
C VAL A 464 34.43 -5.96 7.55
N MET A 465 33.43 -5.26 7.01
CA MET A 465 32.05 -5.74 6.98
C MET A 465 31.87 -6.88 5.96
N GLU A 466 32.41 -6.76 4.75
CA GLU A 466 32.23 -7.73 3.70
C GLU A 466 32.96 -9.04 3.97
N VAL A 467 34.19 -8.98 4.46
CA VAL A 467 35.00 -10.19 4.68
C VAL A 467 34.72 -10.78 6.06
N PHE A 468 35.00 -10.03 7.12
CA PHE A 468 35.00 -10.57 8.49
C PHE A 468 33.60 -10.65 9.09
N ASN A 469 32.79 -9.59 8.97
CA ASN A 469 31.44 -9.61 9.51
C ASN A 469 30.57 -10.63 8.75
N THR A 470 30.62 -10.68 7.42
CA THR A 470 29.90 -11.72 6.66
C THR A 470 30.34 -13.14 7.04
N ALA A 471 31.64 -13.40 7.19
CA ALA A 471 32.13 -14.72 7.63
C ALA A 471 31.63 -15.07 9.04
N GLY A 472 31.73 -14.13 9.99
CA GLY A 472 31.25 -14.30 11.36
C GLY A 472 29.73 -14.51 11.43
N SER A 473 28.96 -13.71 10.72
CA SER A 473 27.50 -13.82 10.64
C SER A 473 27.07 -15.18 10.06
N ARG A 474 27.75 -15.67 9.02
CA ARG A 474 27.51 -17.02 8.49
C ARG A 474 27.80 -18.11 9.52
N ALA A 475 28.92 -18.01 10.24
CA ALA A 475 29.26 -18.97 11.29
C ALA A 475 28.23 -18.96 12.45
N ILE A 476 27.80 -17.77 12.88
CA ILE A 476 26.76 -17.60 13.90
C ILE A 476 25.44 -18.19 13.40
N MET A 477 24.99 -17.87 12.18
CA MET A 477 23.76 -18.41 11.61
C MET A 477 23.79 -19.94 11.54
N ILE A 478 24.91 -20.54 11.13
CA ILE A 478 25.09 -21.99 11.12
C ILE A 478 25.00 -22.54 12.55
N GLY A 479 25.67 -21.91 13.51
CA GLY A 479 25.63 -22.30 14.92
C GLY A 479 24.23 -22.20 15.52
N VAL A 480 23.49 -21.12 15.25
CA VAL A 480 22.10 -20.95 15.71
C VAL A 480 21.19 -21.98 15.05
N ALA A 481 21.33 -22.23 13.75
CA ALA A 481 20.54 -23.25 13.05
C ALA A 481 20.78 -24.64 13.64
N LEU A 482 22.05 -25.02 13.86
CA LEU A 482 22.41 -26.26 14.56
C LEU A 482 21.86 -26.32 15.98
N GLY A 483 21.91 -25.21 16.72
CA GLY A 483 21.33 -25.09 18.06
C GLY A 483 19.82 -25.32 18.06
N ILE A 484 19.08 -24.68 17.14
CA ILE A 484 17.63 -24.86 16.98
C ILE A 484 17.31 -26.31 16.60
N ILE A 485 18.07 -26.92 15.69
CA ILE A 485 17.90 -28.33 15.31
C ILE A 485 18.14 -29.23 16.54
N SER A 486 19.21 -28.98 17.30
CA SER A 486 19.54 -29.75 18.51
C SER A 486 18.45 -29.65 19.57
N THR A 487 18.00 -28.44 19.90
CA THR A 487 16.93 -28.22 20.87
C THR A 487 15.61 -28.83 20.40
N SER A 488 15.26 -28.67 19.12
CA SER A 488 14.07 -29.28 18.54
C SER A 488 14.11 -30.81 18.61
N LEU A 489 15.28 -31.42 18.40
CA LEU A 489 15.48 -32.85 18.49
C LEU A 489 15.38 -33.34 19.94
N LYS A 490 15.96 -32.62 20.91
CA LYS A 490 15.84 -32.95 22.34
C LYS A 490 14.38 -32.92 22.82
N VAL A 491 13.60 -31.94 22.35
CA VAL A 491 12.16 -31.86 22.64
C VAL A 491 11.40 -33.02 21.99
N LEU A 492 11.69 -33.36 20.73
CA LEU A 492 11.04 -34.48 20.02
C LEU A 492 11.34 -35.85 20.65
N LEU A 493 12.57 -36.05 21.12
CA LEU A 493 12.98 -37.27 21.81
C LEU A 493 12.53 -37.34 23.28
N GLY A 494 11.83 -36.31 23.77
CA GLY A 494 11.35 -36.24 25.16
C GLY A 494 12.46 -36.13 26.21
N ILE A 495 13.67 -35.79 25.78
CA ILE A 495 14.85 -35.61 26.65
C ILE A 495 14.74 -34.26 27.39
N ASP A 496 14.18 -33.24 26.74
CA ASP A 496 13.97 -31.92 27.33
C ASP A 496 12.52 -31.76 27.80
N ARG A 497 12.30 -31.87 29.12
CA ARG A 497 10.97 -31.85 29.76
C ARG A 497 10.52 -30.45 30.20
N SER A 498 11.29 -29.39 29.92
CA SER A 498 11.03 -28.02 30.43
C SER A 498 9.65 -27.44 30.09
N TYR A 499 8.90 -28.02 29.14
CA TYR A 499 7.57 -27.56 28.71
C TYR A 499 6.41 -28.41 29.26
N LEU A 500 6.71 -29.59 29.80
CA LEU A 500 5.76 -30.42 30.55
C LEU A 500 5.99 -30.04 32.02
N GLY A 501 5.26 -29.02 32.49
CA GLY A 501 5.43 -28.48 33.84
C GLY A 501 5.65 -29.59 34.87
N SER A 502 6.86 -29.61 35.44
CA SER A 502 7.09 -30.28 36.71
C SER A 502 6.80 -29.26 37.81
N ASP A 503 6.21 -29.74 38.90
CA ASP A 503 6.14 -29.05 40.18
C ASP A 503 7.46 -28.37 40.58
#